data_AF-Q68XM6-F1
#
_entry.id   AF-Q68XM6-F1
#
_cell.length_a   1.000
_cell.length_b   1.000
_cell.length_c   1.000
_cell.angle_alpha   90.00
_cell.angle_beta   90.00
_cell.angle_gamma   90.00
#
_symmetry.space_group_name_H-M   'P 1'
#
loop_
_entity.id
_entity.type
_entity.pdbx_description
1 polymer ?
#
loop_
_entity_poly.entity_id
_entity_poly.type
_entity_poly.pdbx_seq_one_letter_code
_entity_poly.pdbx_strand_id
1 'polypeptide(L)'
;MLNINFVNEESSTNQGLIVFIDEQLKFDTSLMALDQQHYGLISKTIQNKLQFRGNYGQITIVPSVIKSGEVKYLIIVGLGNAEKLTEAKIEELGGKILQHATCAKISTIGLKIMSRINRFTPQTFTSLIASGAFLASYRFHKYKTTLKEVEKFAVESIEIFTDNNSEAIKLFEVKKLIAEAVFFTRDISNEPSNIKTPQVYAERIVDILEPLGVNVDVIGERDIKNLGMGALLGVGQGSQNESKLVVMEYKGGSRDDSTIALVGKGVIFDTGGISLKPSSNMHLMRYDMAGSAAVVGAIIALASQKATVNVVGVVGLVENMQSGNAQRPGDVVVTMSGQTAEVLNTDAEGRLVLADTVWYVQEKFNPKCVIDVATLTGAITVALGSTYAGCFSNNDELADKLIKAGEEVNEKLWRMPLHDDYDAMINSDIADIANIGNVPGAAGSCTAAHFIKRFIKDGVDWAHLDIAGVANSNNASALGPKGAVGYGVRLLEKFIKEYN
;
A
#
# COMPACT_ATOMS: atom_id res chain seq x y z
N MET A 1 -7.37 -5.56 18.01
CA MET A 1 -6.24 -5.87 17.10
C MET A 1 -5.84 -7.32 17.37
N LEU A 2 -5.32 -8.04 16.37
CA LEU A 2 -4.89 -9.43 16.56
C LEU A 2 -3.64 -9.47 17.47
N ASN A 3 -3.66 -10.26 18.52
CA ASN A 3 -2.51 -10.44 19.40
C ASN A 3 -1.58 -11.53 18.86
N ILE A 4 -0.33 -11.19 18.52
CA ILE A 4 0.70 -12.15 18.12
C ILE A 4 1.66 -12.32 19.29
N ASN A 5 1.75 -13.54 19.83
CA ASN A 5 2.61 -13.85 20.97
C ASN A 5 3.63 -14.91 20.59
N PHE A 6 4.92 -14.59 20.65
CA PHE A 6 5.97 -15.59 20.54
C PHE A 6 6.30 -16.16 21.92
N VAL A 7 6.03 -17.44 22.12
CA VAL A 7 6.04 -18.09 23.44
C VAL A 7 7.24 -19.02 23.60
N ASN A 8 7.67 -19.23 24.85
CA ASN A 8 8.78 -20.12 25.21
C ASN A 8 8.35 -21.59 25.34
N GLU A 9 7.05 -21.85 25.45
CA GLU A 9 6.49 -23.19 25.58
C GLU A 9 5.22 -23.28 24.73
N GLU A 10 4.98 -24.45 24.16
CA GLU A 10 3.78 -24.70 23.38
C GLU A 10 2.55 -24.73 24.30
N SER A 11 1.60 -23.83 24.02
CA SER A 11 0.35 -23.74 24.75
C SER A 11 -0.64 -24.79 24.29
N SER A 12 -1.14 -25.58 25.24
CA SER A 12 -2.16 -26.60 25.01
C SER A 12 -3.58 -26.05 24.94
N THR A 13 -3.79 -24.76 25.22
CA THR A 13 -5.13 -24.13 25.31
C THR A 13 -5.62 -23.54 23.98
N ASN A 14 -4.77 -23.48 22.95
CA ASN A 14 -5.17 -22.97 21.63
C ASN A 14 -6.30 -23.81 21.03
N GLN A 15 -7.33 -23.17 20.47
CA GLN A 15 -8.45 -23.84 19.83
C GLN A 15 -8.04 -24.45 18.48
N GLY A 16 -7.23 -23.72 17.70
CA GLY A 16 -6.68 -24.18 16.42
C GLY A 16 -5.17 -24.44 16.51
N LEU A 17 -4.66 -25.41 15.76
CA LEU A 17 -3.23 -25.69 15.59
C LEU A 17 -2.89 -25.69 14.11
N ILE A 18 -1.94 -24.84 13.70
CA ILE A 18 -1.48 -24.74 12.31
C ILE A 18 -0.48 -25.85 12.01
N VAL A 19 -0.69 -26.52 10.88
CA VAL A 19 0.15 -27.59 10.37
C VAL A 19 0.50 -27.29 8.92
N PHE A 20 1.78 -27.23 8.59
CA PHE A 20 2.23 -27.03 7.21
C PHE A 20 2.64 -28.35 6.55
N ILE A 21 2.22 -28.54 5.30
CA ILE A 21 2.52 -29.74 4.51
C ILE A 21 2.86 -29.30 3.08
N ASP A 22 3.98 -29.78 2.55
CA ASP A 22 4.39 -29.52 1.16
C ASP A 22 3.76 -30.49 0.16
N GLU A 23 4.03 -30.29 -1.12
CA GLU A 23 3.52 -31.18 -2.18
C GLU A 23 4.13 -32.61 -2.15
N GLN A 24 5.20 -32.82 -1.38
CA GLN A 24 5.78 -34.15 -1.15
C GLN A 24 5.03 -34.92 -0.06
N LEU A 25 4.15 -34.25 0.68
CA LEU A 25 3.34 -34.83 1.77
C LEU A 25 4.19 -35.52 2.84
N LYS A 26 5.42 -35.02 3.07
CA LYS A 26 6.36 -35.59 4.04
C LYS A 26 6.11 -35.07 5.45
N PHE A 27 6.36 -35.92 6.44
CA PHE A 27 6.29 -35.56 7.85
C PHE A 27 7.70 -35.46 8.41
N ASP A 28 7.97 -34.40 9.17
CA ASP A 28 9.12 -34.37 10.06
C ASP A 28 8.78 -34.97 11.43
N THR A 29 9.80 -35.13 12.28
CA THR A 29 9.62 -35.72 13.62
C THR A 29 8.60 -34.97 14.47
N SER A 30 8.50 -33.65 14.32
CA SER A 30 7.57 -32.83 15.09
C SER A 30 6.12 -33.07 14.64
N LEU A 31 5.90 -33.17 13.32
CA LEU A 31 4.60 -33.43 12.74
C LEU A 31 4.11 -34.85 13.02
N MET A 32 5.02 -35.84 13.03
CA MET A 32 4.68 -37.22 13.43
C MET A 32 4.18 -37.29 14.88
N ALA A 33 4.84 -36.58 15.81
CA ALA A 33 4.42 -36.54 17.21
C ALA A 33 3.04 -35.89 17.37
N LEU A 34 2.80 -34.77 16.67
CA LEU A 34 1.51 -34.09 16.67
C LEU A 34 0.40 -34.98 16.07
N ASP A 35 0.67 -35.64 14.96
CA ASP A 35 -0.30 -36.55 14.34
C ASP A 35 -0.67 -37.72 15.26
N GLN A 36 0.29 -38.26 16.00
CA GLN A 36 0.03 -39.29 17.01
C GLN A 36 -0.87 -38.77 18.14
N GLN A 37 -0.64 -37.53 18.62
CA GLN A 37 -1.49 -36.89 19.63
C GLN A 37 -2.93 -36.70 19.14
N HIS A 38 -3.11 -36.54 17.82
CA HIS A 38 -4.42 -36.40 17.17
C HIS A 38 -4.88 -37.68 16.44
N TYR A 39 -4.43 -38.86 16.89
CA TYR A 39 -4.92 -40.17 16.42
C TYR A 39 -4.78 -40.42 14.90
N GLY A 40 -3.70 -39.92 14.31
CA GLY A 40 -3.38 -40.09 12.89
C GLY A 40 -4.24 -39.24 11.94
N LEU A 41 -4.93 -38.21 12.45
CA LEU A 41 -5.90 -37.44 11.68
C LEU A 41 -5.25 -36.61 10.56
N ILE A 42 -4.02 -36.10 10.77
CA ILE A 42 -3.27 -35.38 9.75
C ILE A 42 -2.92 -36.35 8.62
N SER A 43 -2.34 -37.51 8.97
CA SER A 43 -2.00 -38.56 7.99
C SER A 43 -3.21 -39.01 7.19
N LYS A 44 -4.36 -39.27 7.84
CA LYS A 44 -5.59 -39.67 7.15
C LYS A 44 -6.09 -38.59 6.20
N THR A 45 -5.98 -37.32 6.59
CA THR A 45 -6.40 -36.19 5.74
C THR A 45 -5.55 -36.09 4.49
N ILE A 46 -4.23 -36.22 4.60
CA ILE A 46 -3.33 -36.13 3.43
C ILE A 46 -3.30 -37.39 2.55
N GLN A 47 -3.63 -38.56 3.09
CA GLN A 47 -3.76 -39.79 2.30
C GLN A 47 -4.93 -39.70 1.32
N ASN A 48 -5.97 -38.95 1.66
CA ASN A 48 -7.05 -38.63 0.74
C ASN A 48 -6.62 -37.51 -0.22
N LYS A 49 -5.94 -37.88 -1.31
CA LYS A 49 -5.48 -36.96 -2.37
C LYS A 49 -6.60 -36.18 -3.08
N LEU A 50 -7.86 -36.57 -2.87
CA LEU A 50 -9.01 -35.78 -3.33
C LEU A 50 -9.31 -34.60 -2.38
N GLN A 51 -9.01 -34.74 -1.09
CA GLN A 51 -9.21 -33.68 -0.09
C GLN A 51 -7.99 -32.76 0.04
N PHE A 52 -6.78 -33.32 0.09
CA PHE A 52 -5.56 -32.53 0.31
C PHE A 52 -4.42 -33.02 -0.59
N ARG A 53 -3.79 -32.09 -1.30
CA ARG A 53 -2.67 -32.36 -2.22
C ARG A 53 -1.39 -31.63 -1.82
N GLY A 54 -1.44 -30.79 -0.79
CA GLY A 54 -0.31 -29.93 -0.43
C GLY A 54 -0.10 -28.77 -1.39
N ASN A 55 -1.09 -28.43 -2.23
CA ASN A 55 -0.98 -27.30 -3.17
C ASN A 55 -0.80 -25.98 -2.40
N TYR A 56 -0.02 -25.05 -2.97
CA TYR A 56 0.21 -23.75 -2.34
C TYR A 56 -1.11 -23.04 -1.97
N GLY A 57 -1.27 -22.69 -0.70
CA GLY A 57 -2.43 -21.98 -0.18
C GLY A 57 -3.69 -22.83 -0.02
N GLN A 58 -3.63 -24.14 -0.28
CA GLN A 58 -4.72 -25.06 0.08
C GLN A 58 -4.85 -25.12 1.61
N ILE A 59 -6.02 -24.81 2.16
CA ILE A 59 -6.27 -24.93 3.60
C ILE A 59 -7.42 -25.88 3.86
N THR A 60 -7.24 -26.79 4.80
CA THR A 60 -8.28 -27.69 5.30
C THR A 60 -8.31 -27.62 6.81
N ILE A 61 -9.49 -27.36 7.38
CA ILE A 61 -9.70 -27.32 8.83
C ILE A 61 -10.41 -28.61 9.23
N VAL A 62 -9.79 -29.38 10.11
CA VAL A 62 -10.33 -30.65 10.60
C VAL A 62 -10.55 -30.57 12.12
N PRO A 63 -11.78 -30.77 12.62
CA PRO A 63 -12.01 -30.88 14.05
C PRO A 63 -11.41 -32.19 14.58
N SER A 64 -10.77 -32.12 15.74
CA SER A 64 -10.16 -33.23 16.48
C SER A 64 -10.61 -33.16 17.93
N VAL A 65 -10.75 -34.31 18.58
CA VAL A 65 -11.01 -34.39 20.03
C VAL A 65 -9.77 -35.00 20.67
N ILE A 66 -9.13 -34.24 21.56
CA ILE A 66 -7.97 -34.73 22.30
C ILE A 66 -8.39 -35.55 23.52
N LYS A 67 -7.43 -36.24 24.18
CA LYS A 67 -7.70 -37.12 25.33
C LYS A 67 -8.51 -36.48 26.47
N SER A 68 -8.39 -35.16 26.66
CA SER A 68 -9.16 -34.42 27.68
C SER A 68 -10.64 -34.22 27.32
N GLY A 69 -11.07 -34.58 26.11
CA GLY A 69 -12.42 -34.33 25.60
C GLY A 69 -12.59 -32.95 24.94
N GLU A 70 -11.56 -32.11 24.95
CA GLU A 70 -11.61 -30.80 24.32
C GLU A 70 -11.61 -30.90 22.79
N VAL A 71 -12.44 -30.09 22.13
CA VAL A 71 -12.44 -29.96 20.68
C VAL A 71 -11.34 -28.99 20.26
N LYS A 72 -10.44 -29.48 19.43
CA LYS A 72 -9.38 -28.71 18.77
C LYS A 72 -9.60 -28.72 17.26
N TYR A 73 -9.01 -27.77 16.56
CA TYR A 73 -9.03 -27.69 15.10
C TYR A 73 -7.62 -27.81 14.55
N LEU A 74 -7.40 -28.74 13.62
CA LEU A 74 -6.15 -28.81 12.85
C LEU A 74 -6.32 -27.98 11.59
N ILE A 75 -5.56 -26.89 11.48
CA ILE A 75 -5.53 -26.03 10.29
C ILE A 75 -4.37 -26.50 9.42
N ILE A 76 -4.66 -27.39 8.47
CA ILE A 76 -3.66 -27.99 7.58
C ILE A 76 -3.49 -27.10 6.36
N VAL A 77 -2.26 -26.63 6.12
CA VAL A 77 -1.89 -25.62 5.13
C VAL A 77 -0.90 -26.19 4.12
N GLY A 78 -1.26 -26.13 2.85
CA GLY A 78 -0.44 -26.56 1.72
C GLY A 78 0.61 -25.51 1.37
N LEU A 79 1.88 -25.90 1.38
CA LEU A 79 3.01 -25.05 0.99
C LEU A 79 3.27 -25.07 -0.53
N GLY A 80 2.77 -26.07 -1.24
CA GLY A 80 3.16 -26.39 -2.61
C GLY A 80 4.62 -26.81 -2.68
N ASN A 81 5.27 -26.45 -3.78
CA ASN A 81 6.71 -26.58 -3.91
C ASN A 81 7.43 -25.58 -2.98
N ALA A 82 8.03 -26.09 -1.89
CA ALA A 82 8.73 -25.29 -0.90
C ALA A 82 9.93 -24.50 -1.47
N GLU A 83 10.53 -24.93 -2.59
CA GLU A 83 11.60 -24.21 -3.29
C GLU A 83 11.12 -22.90 -3.92
N LYS A 84 9.83 -22.84 -4.29
CA LYS A 84 9.21 -21.65 -4.91
C LYS A 84 8.61 -20.66 -3.91
N LEU A 85 8.84 -20.87 -2.61
CA LEU A 85 8.39 -19.95 -1.57
C LEU A 85 9.24 -18.67 -1.54
N THR A 86 8.55 -17.54 -1.46
CA THR A 86 9.12 -16.20 -1.26
C THR A 86 8.56 -15.64 0.05
N GLU A 87 9.17 -14.57 0.58
CA GLU A 87 8.66 -13.91 1.79
C GLU A 87 7.19 -13.50 1.63
N ALA A 88 6.87 -12.83 0.52
CA ALA A 88 5.50 -12.40 0.21
C ALA A 88 4.51 -13.57 0.14
N LYS A 89 4.92 -14.73 -0.40
CA LYS A 89 4.07 -15.94 -0.42
C LYS A 89 3.82 -16.49 0.97
N ILE A 90 4.78 -16.41 1.89
CA ILE A 90 4.61 -16.87 3.26
C ILE A 90 3.68 -15.91 4.02
N GLU A 91 3.83 -14.59 3.85
CA GLU A 91 2.85 -13.64 4.38
C GLU A 91 1.44 -13.89 3.84
N GLU A 92 1.30 -14.18 2.54
CA GLU A 92 0.01 -14.53 1.95
C GLU A 92 -0.60 -15.78 2.62
N LEU A 93 0.22 -16.78 2.99
CA LEU A 93 -0.25 -17.94 3.76
C LEU A 93 -0.75 -17.54 5.15
N GLY A 94 -0.02 -16.68 5.86
CA GLY A 94 -0.45 -16.13 7.15
C GLY A 94 -1.82 -15.45 7.07
N GLY A 95 -2.02 -14.65 6.03
CA GLY A 95 -3.30 -14.00 5.77
C GLY A 95 -4.44 -14.99 5.48
N LYS A 96 -4.19 -15.99 4.63
CA LYS A 96 -5.16 -17.07 4.34
C LYS A 96 -5.53 -17.87 5.58
N ILE A 97 -4.56 -18.18 6.44
CA ILE A 97 -4.79 -18.89 7.71
C ILE A 97 -5.76 -18.09 8.58
N LEU A 98 -5.51 -16.79 8.78
CA LEU A 98 -6.37 -15.95 9.59
C LEU A 98 -7.80 -15.92 9.04
N GLN A 99 -7.96 -15.82 7.72
CA GLN A 99 -9.27 -15.79 7.08
C GLN A 99 -10.05 -17.09 7.30
N HIS A 100 -9.41 -18.25 7.09
CA HIS A 100 -10.05 -19.54 7.29
C HIS A 100 -10.42 -19.76 8.77
N ALA A 101 -9.54 -19.37 9.70
CA ALA A 101 -9.82 -19.44 11.13
C ALA A 101 -10.98 -18.51 11.54
N THR A 102 -11.05 -17.31 10.97
CA THR A 102 -12.16 -16.36 11.19
C THR A 102 -13.50 -16.95 10.70
N CYS A 103 -13.49 -17.61 9.54
CA CYS A 103 -14.68 -18.29 9.00
C CYS A 103 -15.09 -19.48 9.87
N ALA A 104 -14.13 -20.25 10.38
CA ALA A 104 -14.35 -21.41 11.24
C ALA A 104 -14.65 -21.07 12.71
N LYS A 105 -14.66 -19.78 13.08
CA LYS A 105 -14.91 -19.29 14.44
C LYS A 105 -13.90 -19.81 15.48
N ILE A 106 -12.63 -19.87 15.08
CA ILE A 106 -11.50 -20.25 15.93
C ILE A 106 -10.89 -18.98 16.53
N SER A 107 -10.98 -18.79 17.85
CA SER A 107 -10.53 -17.56 18.55
C SER A 107 -9.02 -17.56 18.83
N THR A 108 -8.43 -18.70 19.17
CA THR A 108 -7.01 -18.81 19.54
C THR A 108 -6.31 -19.86 18.68
N ILE A 109 -5.15 -19.51 18.11
CA ILE A 109 -4.43 -20.37 17.17
C ILE A 109 -2.99 -20.57 17.66
N GLY A 110 -2.54 -21.82 17.73
CA GLY A 110 -1.15 -22.18 17.97
C GLY A 110 -0.41 -22.48 16.67
N LEU A 111 0.85 -22.06 16.59
CA LEU A 111 1.80 -22.44 15.55
C LEU A 111 3.09 -22.92 16.19
N LYS A 112 3.57 -24.08 15.77
CA LYS A 112 4.89 -24.61 16.18
C LYS A 112 5.73 -24.93 14.95
N ILE A 113 6.91 -24.31 14.87
CA ILE A 113 7.92 -24.61 13.83
C ILE A 113 9.27 -24.71 14.51
N MET A 114 9.93 -25.86 14.37
CA MET A 114 11.26 -26.12 14.94
C MET A 114 12.30 -26.49 13.88
N SER A 115 11.86 -26.70 12.65
CA SER A 115 12.68 -27.16 11.54
C SER A 115 12.67 -26.12 10.41
N ARG A 116 13.76 -26.04 9.66
CA ARG A 116 13.83 -25.18 8.46
C ARG A 116 12.82 -25.67 7.43
N ILE A 117 12.13 -24.72 6.80
CA ILE A 117 11.30 -24.98 5.63
C ILE A 117 12.04 -24.42 4.42
N ASN A 118 12.67 -25.33 3.66
CA ASN A 118 13.57 -24.97 2.57
C ASN A 118 14.67 -23.98 3.06
N ARG A 119 14.79 -22.78 2.45
CA ARG A 119 15.79 -21.76 2.82
C ARG A 119 15.44 -20.96 4.07
N PHE A 120 14.19 -21.01 4.52
CA PHE A 120 13.72 -20.17 5.62
C PHE A 120 14.02 -20.81 6.98
N THR A 121 14.57 -20.03 7.90
CA THR A 121 14.69 -20.42 9.30
C THR A 121 13.30 -20.49 9.95
N PRO A 122 13.14 -21.27 11.04
CA PRO A 122 11.91 -21.23 11.84
C PRO A 122 11.48 -19.81 12.23
N GLN A 123 12.43 -18.96 12.62
CA GLN A 123 12.20 -17.59 13.07
C GLN A 123 11.75 -16.66 11.93
N THR A 124 12.39 -16.74 10.76
CA THR A 124 11.97 -15.98 9.58
C THR A 124 10.62 -16.47 9.06
N PHE A 125 10.41 -17.79 8.99
CA PHE A 125 9.15 -18.35 8.50
C PHE A 125 7.97 -17.94 9.40
N THR A 126 8.13 -18.08 10.70
CA THR A 126 7.07 -17.75 11.67
C THR A 126 6.79 -16.25 11.75
N SER A 127 7.81 -15.39 11.66
CA SER A 127 7.61 -13.93 11.62
C SER A 127 6.86 -13.46 10.36
N LEU A 128 7.08 -14.11 9.21
CA LEU A 128 6.33 -13.84 7.99
C LEU A 128 4.87 -14.32 8.07
N ILE A 129 4.62 -15.51 8.64
CA ILE A 129 3.24 -15.97 8.92
C ILE A 129 2.51 -14.98 9.83
N ALA A 130 3.19 -14.53 10.90
CA ALA A 130 2.67 -13.53 11.81
C ALA A 130 2.36 -12.20 11.12
N SER A 131 3.29 -11.68 10.31
CA SER A 131 3.11 -10.45 9.50
C SER A 131 1.89 -10.53 8.61
N GLY A 132 1.77 -11.63 7.85
CA GLY A 132 0.65 -11.88 6.95
C GLY A 132 -0.70 -11.94 7.66
N ALA A 133 -0.76 -12.67 8.78
CA ALA A 133 -1.94 -12.74 9.61
C ALA A 133 -2.30 -11.36 10.18
N PHE A 134 -1.31 -10.63 10.71
CA PHE A 134 -1.53 -9.29 11.24
C PHE A 134 -2.10 -8.36 10.16
N LEU A 135 -1.49 -8.28 8.96
CA LEU A 135 -2.01 -7.51 7.82
C LEU A 135 -3.47 -7.87 7.46
N ALA A 136 -3.80 -9.16 7.43
CA ALA A 136 -5.15 -9.66 7.15
C ALA A 136 -6.16 -9.39 8.27
N SER A 137 -5.69 -9.02 9.47
CA SER A 137 -6.54 -8.69 10.61
C SER A 137 -7.21 -7.32 10.50
N TYR A 138 -6.80 -6.49 9.55
CA TYR A 138 -7.39 -5.18 9.29
C TYR A 138 -8.91 -5.24 9.11
N ARG A 139 -9.64 -4.33 9.76
CA ARG A 139 -11.09 -4.16 9.64
C ARG A 139 -11.43 -2.68 9.68
N PHE A 140 -12.23 -2.23 8.70
CA PHE A 140 -12.77 -0.87 8.69
C PHE A 140 -14.25 -0.86 9.08
N HIS A 141 -14.53 -0.96 10.38
CA HIS A 141 -15.89 -1.03 10.93
C HIS A 141 -16.36 0.28 11.59
N LYS A 142 -15.57 1.36 11.51
CA LYS A 142 -15.79 2.65 12.18
C LYS A 142 -17.22 3.19 12.07
N TYR A 143 -17.85 3.03 10.91
CA TYR A 143 -19.21 3.54 10.62
C TYR A 143 -20.32 2.48 10.69
N LYS A 144 -20.01 1.25 11.11
CA LYS A 144 -20.98 0.16 11.17
C LYS A 144 -21.58 0.05 12.58
N THR A 145 -22.88 0.28 12.72
CA THR A 145 -23.60 0.23 14.01
C THR A 145 -24.42 -1.05 14.22
N THR A 146 -24.68 -1.80 13.16
CA THR A 146 -25.62 -2.95 13.17
C THR A 146 -24.96 -4.28 12.82
N LEU A 147 -23.63 -4.40 12.99
CA LEU A 147 -22.92 -5.67 12.78
C LEU A 147 -23.51 -6.76 13.67
N LYS A 148 -23.83 -7.91 13.09
CA LYS A 148 -24.22 -9.11 13.82
C LYS A 148 -23.01 -9.68 14.55
N GLU A 149 -23.23 -10.40 15.65
CA GLU A 149 -22.14 -11.02 16.43
C GLU A 149 -21.22 -11.89 15.57
N VAL A 150 -21.78 -12.62 14.59
CA VAL A 150 -20.99 -13.44 13.65
C VAL A 150 -20.05 -12.62 12.76
N GLU A 151 -20.39 -11.36 12.47
CA GLU A 151 -19.58 -10.43 11.69
C GLU A 151 -18.54 -9.70 12.56
N LYS A 152 -18.79 -9.62 13.87
CA LYS A 152 -17.83 -9.08 14.85
C LYS A 152 -16.74 -10.09 15.21
N PHE A 153 -16.97 -11.38 14.99
CA PHE A 153 -16.00 -12.42 15.28
C PHE A 153 -14.65 -12.12 14.63
N ALA A 154 -13.60 -12.17 15.44
CA ALA A 154 -12.22 -12.08 15.01
C ALA A 154 -11.39 -13.10 15.79
N VAL A 155 -10.34 -13.61 15.17
CA VAL A 155 -9.29 -14.34 15.90
C VAL A 155 -8.66 -13.37 16.90
N GLU A 156 -8.58 -13.78 18.16
CA GLU A 156 -8.07 -12.98 19.27
C GLU A 156 -6.56 -13.05 19.35
N SER A 157 -5.99 -14.27 19.24
CA SER A 157 -4.56 -14.48 19.35
C SER A 157 -4.00 -15.56 18.43
N ILE A 158 -2.73 -15.36 18.04
CA ILE A 158 -1.87 -16.41 17.50
C ILE A 158 -0.66 -16.56 18.43
N GLU A 159 -0.51 -17.75 19.00
CA GLU A 159 0.63 -18.12 19.83
C GLU A 159 1.62 -18.94 19.00
N ILE A 160 2.84 -18.43 18.88
CA ILE A 160 3.88 -18.97 18.01
C ILE A 160 5.02 -19.49 18.87
N PHE A 161 5.26 -20.79 18.77
CA PHE A 161 6.42 -21.44 19.35
C PHE A 161 7.46 -21.73 18.26
N THR A 162 8.66 -21.20 18.45
CA THR A 162 9.85 -21.47 17.64
C THR A 162 11.06 -21.54 18.56
N ASP A 163 12.09 -22.29 18.17
CA ASP A 163 13.39 -22.16 18.80
C ASP A 163 13.87 -20.69 18.68
N ASN A 164 14.54 -20.17 19.71
CA ASN A 164 14.98 -18.77 19.76
C ASN A 164 13.90 -17.73 19.36
N ASN A 165 12.83 -17.65 20.15
CA ASN A 165 11.75 -16.68 19.93
C ASN A 165 12.23 -15.22 19.87
N SER A 166 13.34 -14.87 20.52
CA SER A 166 13.86 -13.49 20.55
C SER A 166 14.16 -12.94 19.15
N GLU A 167 14.66 -13.78 18.25
CA GLU A 167 14.94 -13.39 16.87
C GLU A 167 13.65 -13.27 16.06
N ALA A 168 12.71 -14.20 16.24
CA ALA A 168 11.42 -14.15 15.57
C ALA A 168 10.61 -12.90 15.97
N ILE A 169 10.69 -12.50 17.24
CA ILE A 169 10.07 -11.27 17.76
C ILE A 169 10.65 -10.04 17.06
N LYS A 170 11.98 -9.92 16.96
CA LYS A 170 12.63 -8.78 16.29
C LYS A 170 12.21 -8.67 14.83
N LEU A 171 12.23 -9.79 14.11
CA LEU A 171 11.82 -9.83 12.70
C LEU A 171 10.34 -9.45 12.53
N PHE A 172 9.47 -9.95 13.41
CA PHE A 172 8.05 -9.62 13.37
C PHE A 172 7.79 -8.15 13.71
N GLU A 173 8.47 -7.58 14.71
CA GLU A 173 8.22 -6.19 15.12
C GLU A 173 8.48 -5.22 13.97
N VAL A 174 9.55 -5.43 13.20
CA VAL A 174 9.83 -4.64 11.98
C VAL A 174 8.66 -4.73 10.99
N LYS A 175 8.16 -5.93 10.71
CA LYS A 175 7.04 -6.13 9.77
C LYS A 175 5.72 -5.57 10.31
N LYS A 176 5.51 -5.63 11.62
CA LYS A 176 4.33 -5.09 12.31
C LYS A 176 4.26 -3.56 12.16
N LEU A 177 5.38 -2.85 12.33
CA LEU A 177 5.44 -1.40 12.11
C LEU A 177 5.07 -1.02 10.66
N ILE A 178 5.54 -1.79 9.67
CA ILE A 178 5.15 -1.61 8.27
C ILE A 178 3.64 -1.88 8.08
N ALA A 179 3.10 -2.91 8.71
CA ALA A 179 1.68 -3.24 8.64
C ALA A 179 0.79 -2.17 9.29
N GLU A 180 1.22 -1.56 10.39
CA GLU A 180 0.52 -0.44 11.03
C GLU A 180 0.49 0.80 10.12
N ALA A 181 1.58 1.07 9.40
CA ALA A 181 1.60 2.12 8.37
C ALA A 181 0.65 1.82 7.19
N VAL A 182 0.56 0.54 6.79
CA VAL A 182 -0.46 0.09 5.83
C VAL A 182 -1.88 0.29 6.39
N PHE A 183 -2.10 0.07 7.69
CA PHE A 183 -3.41 0.31 8.31
C PHE A 183 -3.78 1.78 8.32
N PHE A 184 -2.87 2.69 8.66
CA PHE A 184 -3.09 4.12 8.53
C PHE A 184 -3.50 4.48 7.10
N THR A 185 -2.76 3.98 6.12
CA THR A 185 -3.02 4.22 4.68
C THR A 185 -4.41 3.72 4.28
N ARG A 186 -4.81 2.54 4.75
CA ARG A 186 -6.14 1.97 4.50
C ARG A 186 -7.23 2.76 5.21
N ASP A 187 -7.01 3.18 6.45
CA ASP A 187 -7.98 3.93 7.25
C ASP A 187 -8.28 5.28 6.62
N ILE A 188 -7.25 6.04 6.29
CA ILE A 188 -7.44 7.35 5.65
C ILE A 188 -8.07 7.19 4.26
N SER A 189 -7.68 6.19 3.48
CA SER A 189 -8.25 5.97 2.14
C SER A 189 -9.73 5.53 2.21
N ASN A 190 -10.10 4.67 3.17
CA ASN A 190 -11.49 4.23 3.35
C ASN A 190 -12.39 5.27 4.01
N GLU A 191 -11.83 6.25 4.72
CA GLU A 191 -12.58 7.34 5.34
C GLU A 191 -13.40 8.11 4.28
N PRO A 192 -14.71 8.34 4.51
CA PRO A 192 -15.52 9.19 3.64
C PRO A 192 -14.95 10.62 3.53
N SER A 193 -14.97 11.21 2.33
CA SER A 193 -14.39 12.54 2.10
C SER A 193 -15.15 13.69 2.78
N ASN A 194 -16.39 13.47 3.21
CA ASN A 194 -17.08 14.44 4.08
C ASN A 194 -16.52 14.49 5.52
N ILE A 195 -15.68 13.50 5.90
CA ILE A 195 -14.99 13.45 7.20
C ILE A 195 -13.49 13.73 7.04
N LYS A 196 -12.88 13.19 5.99
CA LYS A 196 -11.50 13.45 5.59
C LYS A 196 -11.50 14.64 4.63
N THR A 197 -11.39 15.86 5.13
CA THR A 197 -11.11 17.05 4.30
C THR A 197 -9.59 17.24 4.16
N PRO A 198 -9.09 18.14 3.27
CA PRO A 198 -7.67 18.48 3.22
C PRO A 198 -7.09 18.87 4.59
N GLN A 199 -7.80 19.70 5.36
CA GLN A 199 -7.41 20.13 6.70
C GLN A 199 -7.34 18.95 7.68
N VAL A 200 -8.40 18.13 7.77
CA VAL A 200 -8.43 16.98 8.69
C VAL A 200 -7.35 15.96 8.33
N TYR A 201 -7.06 15.77 7.05
CA TYR A 201 -5.98 14.89 6.65
C TYR A 201 -4.61 15.46 7.04
N ALA A 202 -4.36 16.76 6.81
CA ALA A 202 -3.12 17.40 7.26
C ALA A 202 -2.91 17.27 8.78
N GLU A 203 -3.95 17.49 9.58
CA GLU A 203 -3.92 17.29 11.04
C GLU A 203 -3.54 15.86 11.42
N ARG A 204 -4.15 14.85 10.77
CA ARG A 204 -3.81 13.44 11.02
C ARG A 204 -2.36 13.09 10.63
N ILE A 205 -1.80 13.75 9.62
CA ILE A 205 -0.40 13.58 9.24
C ILE A 205 0.51 14.12 10.35
N VAL A 206 0.23 15.32 10.86
CA VAL A 206 0.97 15.91 11.99
C VAL A 206 0.91 15.01 13.22
N ASP A 207 -0.30 14.60 13.62
CA ASP A 207 -0.54 13.81 14.83
C ASP A 207 0.22 12.48 14.85
N ILE A 208 0.42 11.85 13.68
CA ILE A 208 1.10 10.55 13.59
C ILE A 208 2.61 10.66 13.36
N LEU A 209 3.07 11.69 12.65
CA LEU A 209 4.47 11.79 12.21
C LEU A 209 5.37 12.56 13.18
N GLU A 210 4.89 13.65 13.80
CA GLU A 210 5.72 14.41 14.74
C GLU A 210 6.20 13.57 15.93
N PRO A 211 5.38 12.70 16.56
CA PRO A 211 5.85 11.82 17.63
C PRO A 211 6.91 10.81 17.18
N LEU A 212 7.01 10.53 15.87
CA LEU A 212 8.02 9.66 15.28
C LEU A 212 9.32 10.40 14.93
N GLY A 213 9.42 11.70 15.23
CA GLY A 213 10.59 12.53 14.96
C GLY A 213 10.67 13.03 13.52
N VAL A 214 9.56 13.07 12.80
CA VAL A 214 9.46 13.66 11.46
C VAL A 214 9.05 15.13 11.60
N ASN A 215 9.73 16.04 10.91
CA ASN A 215 9.30 17.43 10.84
C ASN A 215 8.14 17.57 9.84
N VAL A 216 7.04 18.18 10.24
CA VAL A 216 5.85 18.33 9.39
C VAL A 216 5.46 19.80 9.25
N ASP A 217 5.56 20.33 8.04
CA ASP A 217 5.09 21.68 7.71
C ASP A 217 3.77 21.60 6.94
N VAL A 218 2.72 22.26 7.45
CA VAL A 218 1.42 22.39 6.79
C VAL A 218 1.28 23.81 6.26
N ILE A 219 1.27 23.94 4.93
CA ILE A 219 1.23 25.21 4.21
C ILE A 219 -0.18 25.43 3.67
N GLY A 220 -0.81 26.55 4.04
CA GLY A 220 -2.16 26.92 3.60
C GLY A 220 -2.20 27.74 2.29
N GLU A 221 -3.39 27.96 1.74
CA GLU A 221 -3.59 28.58 0.42
C GLU A 221 -2.91 29.94 0.23
N ARG A 222 -2.86 30.77 1.28
CA ARG A 222 -2.16 32.06 1.21
C ARG A 222 -0.69 31.88 0.85
N ASP A 223 -0.03 30.93 1.50
CA ASP A 223 1.40 30.70 1.32
C ASP A 223 1.67 29.85 0.07
N ILE A 224 0.77 28.92 -0.28
CA ILE A 224 0.74 28.24 -1.59
C ILE A 224 0.66 29.25 -2.74
N LYS A 225 -0.17 30.29 -2.62
CA LYS A 225 -0.27 31.37 -3.61
C LYS A 225 1.02 32.17 -3.72
N ASN A 226 1.67 32.45 -2.60
CA ASN A 226 2.96 33.15 -2.57
C ASN A 226 4.09 32.32 -3.18
N LEU A 227 3.99 30.98 -3.12
CA LEU A 227 4.90 30.08 -3.82
C LEU A 227 4.67 30.02 -5.33
N GLY A 228 3.57 30.57 -5.85
CA GLY A 228 3.25 30.56 -7.29
C GLY A 228 2.63 29.25 -7.78
N MET A 229 2.06 28.43 -6.89
CA MET A 229 1.46 27.14 -7.23
C MET A 229 0.04 27.28 -7.84
N GLY A 230 -0.05 27.95 -8.98
CA GLY A 230 -1.34 28.25 -9.62
C GLY A 230 -2.07 27.03 -10.17
N ALA A 231 -1.36 25.93 -10.47
CA ALA A 231 -2.00 24.70 -10.94
C ALA A 231 -2.69 23.96 -9.79
N LEU A 232 -2.04 23.83 -8.63
CA LEU A 232 -2.63 23.25 -7.42
C LEU A 232 -3.83 24.08 -6.94
N LEU A 233 -3.67 25.41 -6.87
CA LEU A 233 -4.77 26.31 -6.47
C LEU A 233 -5.94 26.26 -7.45
N GLY A 234 -5.66 26.17 -8.75
CA GLY A 234 -6.68 26.03 -9.78
C GLY A 234 -7.56 24.79 -9.59
N VAL A 235 -6.97 23.67 -9.12
CA VAL A 235 -7.75 22.47 -8.81
C VAL A 235 -8.63 22.67 -7.57
N GLY A 236 -8.08 23.25 -6.50
CA GLY A 236 -8.78 23.36 -5.21
C GLY A 236 -9.80 24.49 -5.10
N GLN A 237 -9.69 25.55 -5.91
CA GLN A 237 -10.50 26.78 -5.76
C GLN A 237 -12.02 26.59 -5.88
N GLY A 238 -12.45 25.44 -6.42
CA GLY A 238 -13.86 25.08 -6.53
C GLY A 238 -14.48 24.62 -5.20
N SER A 239 -13.67 24.10 -4.27
CA SER A 239 -14.14 23.58 -2.98
C SER A 239 -14.31 24.68 -1.93
N GLN A 240 -15.14 24.41 -0.92
CA GLN A 240 -15.20 25.20 0.31
C GLN A 240 -14.09 24.81 1.30
N ASN A 241 -13.48 23.64 1.13
CA ASN A 241 -12.35 23.21 1.93
C ASN A 241 -11.05 23.71 1.29
N GLU A 242 -10.31 24.53 2.02
CA GLU A 242 -9.02 25.06 1.56
C GLU A 242 -8.01 23.96 1.24
N SER A 243 -7.27 24.17 0.15
CA SER A 243 -6.12 23.36 -0.23
C SER A 243 -4.99 23.45 0.80
N LYS A 244 -4.27 22.35 1.00
CA LYS A 244 -3.09 22.29 1.86
C LYS A 244 -1.93 21.63 1.13
N LEU A 245 -0.72 22.12 1.37
CA LEU A 245 0.50 21.44 1.00
C LEU A 245 1.16 20.95 2.30
N VAL A 246 1.43 19.64 2.40
CA VAL A 246 2.06 19.06 3.59
C VAL A 246 3.43 18.54 3.22
N VAL A 247 4.45 19.00 3.92
CA VAL A 247 5.86 18.63 3.74
C VAL A 247 6.31 17.85 4.96
N MET A 248 6.90 16.68 4.75
CA MET A 248 7.29 15.73 5.79
C MET A 248 8.76 15.39 5.64
N GLU A 249 9.61 15.91 6.50
CA GLU A 249 11.06 15.67 6.48
C GLU A 249 11.46 14.64 7.54
N TYR A 250 11.87 13.46 7.08
CA TYR A 250 12.48 12.44 7.92
C TYR A 250 13.99 12.38 7.69
N LYS A 251 14.76 12.69 8.74
CA LYS A 251 16.23 12.74 8.73
C LYS A 251 16.81 11.62 9.61
N GLY A 252 16.64 10.38 9.18
CA GLY A 252 17.16 9.20 9.88
C GLY A 252 18.62 8.86 9.54
N GLY A 253 19.14 9.37 8.42
CA GLY A 253 20.51 9.16 7.96
C GLY A 253 21.49 10.21 8.46
N SER A 254 22.74 10.15 7.95
CA SER A 254 23.71 11.23 8.12
C SER A 254 23.25 12.49 7.40
N ARG A 255 23.71 13.66 7.85
CA ARG A 255 23.45 14.94 7.17
C ARG A 255 23.97 14.97 5.72
N ASP A 256 25.02 14.19 5.45
CA ASP A 256 25.67 14.12 4.13
C ASP A 256 25.02 13.06 3.22
N ASP A 257 24.11 12.24 3.75
CA ASP A 257 23.41 11.24 2.94
C ASP A 257 22.41 11.93 2.01
N SER A 258 22.33 11.40 0.80
CA SER A 258 21.38 11.86 -0.21
C SER A 258 19.94 11.75 0.28
N THR A 259 19.11 12.73 -0.08
CA THR A 259 17.67 12.72 0.25
C THR A 259 16.87 12.17 -0.94
N ILE A 260 15.96 11.23 -0.68
CA ILE A 260 14.96 10.77 -1.65
C ILE A 260 13.68 11.58 -1.46
N ALA A 261 13.09 12.07 -2.55
CA ALA A 261 11.82 12.76 -2.52
C ALA A 261 10.67 11.82 -2.91
N LEU A 262 9.62 11.80 -2.09
CA LEU A 262 8.34 11.16 -2.38
C LEU A 262 7.27 12.23 -2.58
N VAL A 263 6.48 12.14 -3.65
CA VAL A 263 5.38 13.07 -3.93
C VAL A 263 4.08 12.30 -4.10
N GLY A 264 3.01 12.71 -3.43
CA GLY A 264 1.75 11.95 -3.45
C GLY A 264 0.56 12.80 -3.90
N LYS A 265 -0.20 12.29 -4.89
CA LYS A 265 -1.49 12.89 -5.28
C LYS A 265 -2.46 12.82 -4.10
N GLY A 266 -2.95 13.99 -3.65
CA GLY A 266 -3.83 14.14 -2.49
C GLY A 266 -5.21 14.71 -2.83
N VAL A 267 -5.85 14.24 -3.91
CA VAL A 267 -7.21 14.67 -4.26
C VAL A 267 -8.20 13.93 -3.34
N ILE A 268 -8.66 14.62 -2.31
CA ILE A 268 -9.50 14.07 -1.24
C ILE A 268 -10.81 13.52 -1.77
N PHE A 269 -11.38 14.21 -2.74
CA PHE A 269 -12.51 13.76 -3.53
C PHE A 269 -12.44 14.39 -4.92
N ASP A 270 -12.69 13.57 -5.94
CA ASP A 270 -12.65 13.98 -7.32
C ASP A 270 -14.02 13.84 -7.99
N THR A 271 -14.69 14.97 -8.19
CA THR A 271 -15.93 15.03 -8.98
C THR A 271 -15.65 15.11 -10.48
N GLY A 272 -14.42 15.41 -10.87
CA GLY A 272 -14.02 15.89 -12.18
C GLY A 272 -14.15 17.41 -12.39
N GLY A 273 -14.69 18.14 -11.41
CA GLY A 273 -14.91 19.58 -11.52
C GLY A 273 -16.00 19.90 -12.54
N ILE A 274 -15.75 20.89 -13.41
CA ILE A 274 -16.68 21.25 -14.49
C ILE A 274 -16.82 20.11 -15.52
N SER A 275 -15.74 19.38 -15.79
CA SER A 275 -15.74 18.11 -16.53
C SER A 275 -16.28 16.95 -15.67
N LEU A 276 -17.50 17.09 -15.19
CA LEU A 276 -18.12 16.20 -14.19
C LEU A 276 -18.11 14.72 -14.60
N LYS A 277 -17.62 13.85 -13.70
CA LYS A 277 -17.68 12.39 -13.87
C LYS A 277 -19.12 11.87 -13.91
N PRO A 278 -19.37 10.71 -14.55
CA PRO A 278 -20.63 10.00 -14.41
C PRO A 278 -20.93 9.63 -12.94
N SER A 279 -22.21 9.56 -12.56
CA SER A 279 -22.60 9.20 -11.18
C SER A 279 -22.15 7.78 -10.78
N SER A 280 -22.00 6.88 -11.76
CA SER A 280 -21.54 5.52 -11.52
C SER A 280 -20.13 5.54 -10.91
N ASN A 281 -19.96 4.83 -9.79
CA ASN A 281 -18.69 4.70 -9.07
C ASN A 281 -18.05 6.01 -8.56
N MET A 282 -18.68 7.19 -8.69
CA MET A 282 -18.13 8.45 -8.18
C MET A 282 -17.84 8.40 -6.67
N HIS A 283 -18.60 7.61 -5.90
CA HIS A 283 -18.34 7.38 -4.47
C HIS A 283 -16.97 6.72 -4.18
N LEU A 284 -16.36 6.05 -5.16
CA LEU A 284 -15.00 5.49 -5.06
C LEU A 284 -13.92 6.56 -5.20
N MET A 285 -14.23 7.76 -5.70
CA MET A 285 -13.26 8.86 -5.85
C MET A 285 -12.76 9.42 -4.50
N ARG A 286 -13.28 8.93 -3.37
CA ARG A 286 -12.64 9.10 -2.05
C ARG A 286 -11.25 8.46 -1.93
N TYR A 287 -10.93 7.53 -2.86
CA TYR A 287 -9.63 6.87 -2.97
C TYR A 287 -8.64 7.67 -3.82
N ASP A 288 -9.04 8.82 -4.36
CA ASP A 288 -8.19 9.59 -5.28
C ASP A 288 -7.03 10.35 -4.61
N MET A 289 -6.92 10.17 -3.30
CA MET A 289 -5.82 10.57 -2.44
C MET A 289 -4.90 9.39 -2.06
N ALA A 290 -5.11 8.19 -2.60
CA ALA A 290 -4.34 7.00 -2.21
C ALA A 290 -2.83 7.13 -2.49
N GLY A 291 -2.44 7.97 -3.46
CA GLY A 291 -1.05 8.31 -3.71
C GLY A 291 -0.40 9.03 -2.52
N SER A 292 -1.05 10.09 -2.02
CA SER A 292 -0.63 10.77 -0.78
C SER A 292 -0.68 9.84 0.43
N ALA A 293 -1.67 8.96 0.53
CA ALA A 293 -1.74 7.96 1.59
C ALA A 293 -0.55 7.01 1.58
N ALA A 294 -0.14 6.54 0.40
CA ALA A 294 1.02 5.66 0.24
C ALA A 294 2.33 6.36 0.64
N VAL A 295 2.50 7.64 0.26
CA VAL A 295 3.68 8.43 0.64
C VAL A 295 3.75 8.64 2.14
N VAL A 296 2.65 9.09 2.77
CA VAL A 296 2.58 9.27 4.23
C VAL A 296 2.83 7.93 4.94
N GLY A 297 2.20 6.85 4.46
CA GLY A 297 2.41 5.49 4.98
C GLY A 297 3.85 5.03 4.89
N ALA A 298 4.53 5.26 3.77
CA ALA A 298 5.95 4.91 3.63
C ALA A 298 6.82 5.66 4.65
N ILE A 299 6.55 6.94 4.89
CA ILE A 299 7.28 7.74 5.90
C ILE A 299 6.98 7.24 7.31
N ILE A 300 5.72 6.92 7.64
CA ILE A 300 5.37 6.30 8.93
C ILE A 300 6.17 5.00 9.11
N ALA A 301 6.21 4.14 8.09
CA ALA A 301 6.91 2.86 8.15
C ALA A 301 8.42 3.04 8.39
N LEU A 302 9.06 3.98 7.68
CA LEU A 302 10.49 4.28 7.81
C LEU A 302 10.82 4.89 9.18
N ALA A 303 10.06 5.90 9.60
CA ALA A 303 10.29 6.61 10.86
C ALA A 303 10.03 5.71 12.08
N SER A 304 8.96 4.90 12.04
CA SER A 304 8.65 3.94 13.11
C SER A 304 9.75 2.90 13.30
N GLN A 305 10.37 2.44 12.20
CA GLN A 305 11.51 1.54 12.22
C GLN A 305 12.83 2.21 12.60
N LYS A 306 12.86 3.56 12.68
CA LYS A 306 14.08 4.36 12.80
C LYS A 306 15.10 4.03 11.69
N ALA A 307 14.59 3.93 10.45
CA ALA A 307 15.43 3.61 9.29
C ALA A 307 16.51 4.68 9.08
N THR A 308 17.74 4.26 8.80
CA THR A 308 18.89 5.15 8.58
C THR A 308 18.89 5.72 7.16
N VAL A 309 17.89 6.56 6.85
CA VAL A 309 17.68 7.16 5.53
C VAL A 309 17.21 8.61 5.65
N ASN A 310 17.46 9.43 4.62
CA ASN A 310 16.90 10.77 4.50
C ASN A 310 15.80 10.77 3.43
N VAL A 311 14.58 11.11 3.85
CA VAL A 311 13.42 11.14 2.96
C VAL A 311 12.60 12.40 3.21
N VAL A 312 12.19 13.05 2.13
CA VAL A 312 11.18 14.11 2.18
C VAL A 312 9.93 13.66 1.43
N GLY A 313 8.77 13.81 2.07
CA GLY A 313 7.46 13.61 1.45
C GLY A 313 6.75 14.93 1.22
N VAL A 314 6.15 15.11 0.05
CA VAL A 314 5.30 16.27 -0.25
C VAL A 314 3.96 15.79 -0.78
N VAL A 315 2.86 16.24 -0.18
CA VAL A 315 1.50 15.93 -0.63
C VAL A 315 0.67 17.19 -0.81
N GLY A 316 0.10 17.35 -2.01
CA GLY A 316 -0.85 18.41 -2.31
C GLY A 316 -2.27 17.91 -2.05
N LEU A 317 -2.88 18.42 -0.97
CA LEU A 317 -4.21 18.04 -0.52
C LEU A 317 -5.25 19.03 -1.05
N VAL A 318 -6.13 18.57 -1.93
CA VAL A 318 -7.16 19.39 -2.59
C VAL A 318 -8.48 18.63 -2.67
N GLU A 319 -9.57 19.34 -2.98
CA GLU A 319 -10.83 18.74 -3.43
C GLU A 319 -11.20 19.31 -4.80
N ASN A 320 -11.42 18.44 -5.78
CA ASN A 320 -11.83 18.86 -7.12
C ASN A 320 -13.36 18.88 -7.19
N MET A 321 -13.94 20.08 -7.07
CA MET A 321 -15.38 20.31 -6.92
C MET A 321 -15.91 21.28 -7.97
N GLN A 322 -17.13 21.02 -8.47
CA GLN A 322 -17.88 22.01 -9.24
C GLN A 322 -18.44 23.12 -8.33
N SER A 323 -18.23 24.37 -8.72
CA SER A 323 -18.84 25.55 -8.10
C SER A 323 -18.75 26.74 -9.05
N GLY A 324 -19.34 27.88 -8.65
CA GLY A 324 -19.20 29.13 -9.42
C GLY A 324 -17.76 29.68 -9.48
N ASN A 325 -16.86 29.19 -8.64
CA ASN A 325 -15.45 29.57 -8.59
C ASN A 325 -14.51 28.47 -9.11
N ALA A 326 -15.05 27.35 -9.61
CA ALA A 326 -14.24 26.23 -10.09
C ALA A 326 -13.48 26.60 -11.38
N GLN A 327 -12.31 25.97 -11.54
CA GLN A 327 -11.57 26.00 -12.80
C GLN A 327 -12.40 25.40 -13.94
N ARG A 328 -12.19 25.89 -15.16
CA ARG A 328 -12.97 25.53 -16.35
C ARG A 328 -12.07 25.00 -17.45
N PRO A 329 -12.60 24.15 -18.34
CA PRO A 329 -11.96 23.85 -19.61
C PRO A 329 -11.60 25.13 -20.39
N GLY A 330 -10.35 25.23 -20.84
CA GLY A 330 -9.77 26.39 -21.53
C GLY A 330 -9.11 27.44 -20.61
N ASP A 331 -9.21 27.31 -19.29
CA ASP A 331 -8.42 28.15 -18.39
C ASP A 331 -6.91 27.85 -18.57
N VAL A 332 -6.08 28.88 -18.54
CA VAL A 332 -4.62 28.75 -18.50
C VAL A 332 -4.12 29.11 -17.10
N VAL A 333 -3.37 28.21 -16.48
CA VAL A 333 -2.75 28.42 -15.17
C VAL A 333 -1.24 28.56 -15.28
N VAL A 334 -0.65 29.35 -14.39
CA VAL A 334 0.81 29.44 -14.23
C VAL A 334 1.21 28.52 -13.08
N THR A 335 2.13 27.59 -13.34
CA THR A 335 2.65 26.66 -12.34
C THR A 335 3.76 27.32 -11.51
N MET A 336 4.20 26.64 -10.45
CA MET A 336 5.34 27.06 -9.63
C MET A 336 6.64 27.15 -10.44
N SER A 337 6.77 26.37 -11.51
CA SER A 337 7.93 26.44 -12.42
C SER A 337 7.91 27.68 -13.32
N GLY A 338 6.81 28.44 -13.33
CA GLY A 338 6.57 29.57 -14.23
C GLY A 338 6.05 29.16 -15.61
N GLN A 339 5.95 27.85 -15.89
CA GLN A 339 5.34 27.34 -17.13
C GLN A 339 3.82 27.55 -17.09
N THR A 340 3.21 27.67 -18.26
CA THR A 340 1.76 27.81 -18.44
C THR A 340 1.12 26.49 -18.88
N ALA A 341 0.05 26.09 -18.21
CA ALA A 341 -0.72 24.89 -18.54
C ALA A 341 -2.16 25.24 -18.93
N GLU A 342 -2.55 24.87 -20.14
CA GLU A 342 -3.94 24.90 -20.60
C GLU A 342 -4.70 23.71 -20.01
N VAL A 343 -5.76 24.02 -19.25
CA VAL A 343 -6.62 23.01 -18.64
C VAL A 343 -7.76 22.70 -19.60
N LEU A 344 -7.60 21.68 -20.42
CA LEU A 344 -8.63 21.24 -21.37
C LEU A 344 -9.67 20.31 -20.71
N ASN A 345 -9.30 19.64 -19.63
CA ASN A 345 -10.21 18.79 -18.88
C ASN A 345 -9.91 18.89 -17.38
N THR A 346 -10.89 19.34 -16.59
CA THR A 346 -10.75 19.49 -15.13
C THR A 346 -10.79 18.17 -14.37
N ASP A 347 -11.08 17.05 -15.04
CA ASP A 347 -10.96 15.66 -14.53
C ASP A 347 -9.54 15.09 -14.71
N ALA A 348 -8.62 15.90 -15.24
CA ALA A 348 -7.19 15.63 -15.29
C ALA A 348 -6.47 16.54 -14.28
N GLU A 349 -7.00 16.63 -13.07
CA GLU A 349 -6.58 17.49 -11.97
C GLU A 349 -5.32 16.98 -11.25
N GLY A 350 -5.18 15.66 -11.08
CA GLY A 350 -4.10 15.09 -10.28
C GLY A 350 -2.72 15.49 -10.78
N ARG A 351 -2.54 15.54 -12.11
CA ARG A 351 -1.26 15.96 -12.71
C ARG A 351 -0.96 17.45 -12.54
N LEU A 352 -1.99 18.29 -12.41
CA LEU A 352 -1.85 19.73 -12.13
C LEU A 352 -1.35 19.93 -10.69
N VAL A 353 -1.90 19.19 -9.73
CA VAL A 353 -1.40 19.17 -8.35
C VAL A 353 0.04 18.64 -8.30
N LEU A 354 0.33 17.58 -9.06
CA LEU A 354 1.67 17.00 -9.11
C LEU A 354 2.69 17.95 -9.74
N ALA A 355 2.35 18.69 -10.80
CA ALA A 355 3.26 19.66 -11.42
C ALA A 355 3.89 20.64 -10.43
N ASP A 356 3.06 21.22 -9.55
CA ASP A 356 3.54 22.16 -8.54
C ASP A 356 4.30 21.45 -7.41
N THR A 357 3.85 20.27 -6.97
CA THR A 357 4.46 19.55 -5.85
C THR A 357 5.79 18.88 -6.20
N VAL A 358 5.93 18.30 -7.40
CA VAL A 358 7.21 17.78 -7.88
C VAL A 358 8.21 18.91 -8.10
N TRP A 359 7.77 20.07 -8.61
CA TRP A 359 8.67 21.22 -8.74
C TRP A 359 9.13 21.73 -7.38
N TYR A 360 8.19 21.91 -6.43
CA TYR A 360 8.49 22.37 -5.07
C TYR A 360 9.54 21.53 -4.37
N VAL A 361 9.39 20.19 -4.39
CA VAL A 361 10.31 19.31 -3.66
C VAL A 361 11.73 19.39 -4.21
N GLN A 362 11.87 19.57 -5.54
CA GLN A 362 13.17 19.75 -6.18
C GLN A 362 13.80 21.10 -5.83
N GLU A 363 13.02 22.19 -5.87
CA GLU A 363 13.48 23.54 -5.52
C GLU A 363 13.94 23.62 -4.06
N LYS A 364 13.20 22.99 -3.16
CA LYS A 364 13.42 23.11 -1.72
C LYS A 364 14.50 22.17 -1.19
N PHE A 365 14.63 20.96 -1.75
CA PHE A 365 15.41 19.87 -1.14
C PHE A 365 16.55 19.32 -1.98
N ASN A 366 16.62 19.63 -3.28
CA ASN A 366 17.64 19.07 -4.18
C ASN A 366 17.83 17.54 -4.02
N PRO A 367 16.75 16.75 -4.20
CA PRO A 367 16.79 15.32 -3.93
C PRO A 367 17.62 14.56 -4.97
N LYS A 368 18.16 13.40 -4.59
CA LYS A 368 18.85 12.46 -5.49
C LYS A 368 17.89 11.92 -6.55
N CYS A 369 16.66 11.61 -6.14
CA CYS A 369 15.59 11.24 -7.05
C CYS A 369 14.22 11.66 -6.51
N VAL A 370 13.25 11.78 -7.41
CA VAL A 370 11.83 12.09 -7.11
C VAL A 370 10.97 10.90 -7.52
N ILE A 371 10.17 10.37 -6.60
CA ILE A 371 9.18 9.33 -6.90
C ILE A 371 7.81 9.88 -6.58
N ASP A 372 6.99 10.09 -7.60
CA ASP A 372 5.61 10.47 -7.41
C ASP A 372 4.66 9.26 -7.52
N VAL A 373 3.60 9.28 -6.72
CA VAL A 373 2.63 8.19 -6.58
C VAL A 373 1.22 8.76 -6.69
N ALA A 374 0.43 8.23 -7.63
CA ALA A 374 -0.88 8.79 -7.90
C ALA A 374 -1.88 7.77 -8.45
N THR A 375 -3.14 7.89 -8.04
CA THR A 375 -4.28 7.35 -8.78
C THR A 375 -4.57 8.27 -9.96
N LEU A 376 -3.79 8.14 -11.04
CA LEU A 376 -3.72 9.22 -12.02
C LEU A 376 -4.63 8.98 -13.23
N THR A 377 -4.65 7.78 -13.80
CA THR A 377 -5.37 7.56 -15.06
C THR A 377 -6.22 6.31 -15.06
N GLY A 378 -7.46 6.41 -15.54
CA GLY A 378 -8.26 5.22 -15.89
C GLY A 378 -7.61 4.38 -17.00
N ALA A 379 -6.78 5.01 -17.84
CA ALA A 379 -6.04 4.34 -18.90
C ALA A 379 -5.05 3.28 -18.37
N ILE A 380 -4.43 3.48 -17.20
CA ILE A 380 -3.52 2.46 -16.65
C ILE A 380 -4.30 1.24 -16.18
N THR A 381 -5.51 1.44 -15.64
CA THR A 381 -6.40 0.34 -15.25
C THR A 381 -6.85 -0.45 -16.48
N VAL A 382 -7.12 0.21 -17.60
CA VAL A 382 -7.43 -0.49 -18.86
C VAL A 382 -6.22 -1.29 -19.36
N ALA A 383 -5.00 -0.77 -19.22
CA ALA A 383 -3.78 -1.42 -19.70
C ALA A 383 -3.33 -2.59 -18.82
N LEU A 384 -3.36 -2.45 -17.49
CA LEU A 384 -2.72 -3.37 -16.53
C LEU A 384 -3.70 -4.01 -15.54
N GLY A 385 -4.99 -3.63 -15.58
CA GLY A 385 -6.01 -4.10 -14.66
C GLY A 385 -5.70 -3.72 -13.22
N SER A 386 -5.87 -4.70 -12.31
CA SER A 386 -5.63 -4.55 -10.87
C SER A 386 -4.49 -5.44 -10.35
N THR A 387 -3.57 -5.83 -11.23
CA THR A 387 -2.43 -6.71 -10.87
C THR A 387 -1.12 -5.95 -10.80
N TYR A 388 -0.89 -5.00 -11.71
CA TYR A 388 0.31 -4.18 -11.77
C TYR A 388 -0.08 -2.70 -11.71
N ALA A 389 0.72 -1.89 -11.01
CA ALA A 389 0.74 -0.44 -11.24
C ALA A 389 1.68 -0.09 -12.39
N GLY A 390 1.43 1.06 -13.04
CA GLY A 390 2.30 1.58 -14.08
C GLY A 390 3.52 2.27 -13.50
N CYS A 391 4.72 2.01 -14.02
CA CYS A 391 5.95 2.70 -13.67
C CYS A 391 6.53 3.41 -14.91
N PHE A 392 6.52 4.73 -14.88
CA PHE A 392 7.20 5.60 -15.85
C PHE A 392 8.41 6.21 -15.17
N SER A 393 9.53 6.41 -15.87
CA SER A 393 10.72 7.03 -15.29
C SER A 393 11.70 7.43 -16.39
N ASN A 394 12.41 8.54 -16.16
CA ASN A 394 13.49 9.02 -17.02
C ASN A 394 14.84 8.31 -16.79
N ASN A 395 14.92 7.38 -15.82
CA ASN A 395 16.12 6.65 -15.44
C ASN A 395 15.82 5.15 -15.33
N ASP A 396 16.50 4.33 -16.13
CA ASP A 396 16.23 2.88 -16.18
C ASP A 396 16.67 2.15 -14.90
N GLU A 397 17.77 2.56 -14.27
CA GLU A 397 18.23 1.94 -13.02
C GLU A 397 17.25 2.20 -11.86
N LEU A 398 16.69 3.40 -11.78
CA LEU A 398 15.64 3.75 -10.82
C LEU A 398 14.40 2.87 -11.02
N ALA A 399 13.96 2.72 -12.27
CA ALA A 399 12.80 1.90 -12.61
C ALA A 399 13.03 0.42 -12.26
N ASP A 400 14.19 -0.15 -12.61
CA ASP A 400 14.53 -1.54 -12.33
C ASP A 400 14.57 -1.83 -10.83
N LYS A 401 15.15 -0.92 -10.04
CA LYS A 401 15.18 -1.05 -8.57
C LYS A 401 13.78 -0.98 -7.96
N LEU A 402 12.92 -0.09 -8.44
CA LEU A 402 11.52 0.00 -8.00
C LEU A 402 10.75 -1.29 -8.35
N ILE A 403 10.88 -1.78 -9.58
CA ILE A 403 10.22 -3.01 -10.03
C ILE A 403 10.66 -4.20 -9.16
N LYS A 404 11.98 -4.34 -8.94
CA LYS A 404 12.53 -5.39 -8.08
C LYS A 404 12.00 -5.31 -6.65
N ALA A 405 12.01 -4.12 -6.03
CA ALA A 405 11.45 -3.94 -4.69
C ALA A 405 9.97 -4.34 -4.63
N GLY A 406 9.19 -3.99 -5.67
CA GLY A 406 7.79 -4.37 -5.81
C GLY A 406 7.56 -5.87 -5.95
N GLU A 407 8.40 -6.57 -6.70
CA GLU A 407 8.35 -8.04 -6.81
C GLU A 407 8.60 -8.73 -5.46
N GLU A 408 9.55 -8.23 -4.67
CA GLU A 408 9.93 -8.80 -3.37
C GLU A 408 8.80 -8.69 -2.33
N VAL A 409 8.05 -7.58 -2.33
CA VAL A 409 6.93 -7.35 -1.40
C VAL A 409 5.55 -7.67 -2.01
N ASN A 410 5.50 -8.11 -3.27
CA ASN A 410 4.29 -8.37 -4.06
C ASN A 410 3.38 -7.13 -4.24
N GLU A 411 3.98 -5.96 -4.41
CA GLU A 411 3.36 -4.71 -4.89
C GLU A 411 3.96 -4.37 -6.26
N LYS A 412 3.49 -5.06 -7.29
CA LYS A 412 4.19 -5.16 -8.57
C LYS A 412 4.01 -3.93 -9.45
N LEU A 413 5.11 -3.51 -10.05
CA LEU A 413 5.16 -2.47 -11.07
C LEU A 413 5.41 -3.08 -12.44
N TRP A 414 4.89 -2.42 -13.48
CA TRP A 414 5.24 -2.70 -14.86
C TRP A 414 5.77 -1.44 -15.55
N ARG A 415 6.92 -1.57 -16.22
CA ARG A 415 7.56 -0.47 -16.95
C ARG A 415 6.67 -0.03 -18.12
N MET A 416 6.31 1.25 -18.15
CA MET A 416 5.55 1.88 -19.23
C MET A 416 6.45 2.86 -20.00
N PRO A 417 6.23 3.04 -21.32
CA PRO A 417 7.13 3.82 -22.15
C PRO A 417 6.95 5.33 -21.97
N LEU A 418 8.07 6.05 -22.03
CA LEU A 418 8.13 7.49 -22.31
C LEU A 418 8.77 7.65 -23.70
N HIS A 419 8.07 8.32 -24.62
CA HIS A 419 8.52 8.54 -25.99
C HIS A 419 8.12 9.93 -26.46
N ASP A 420 8.95 10.58 -27.28
CA ASP A 420 8.76 11.97 -27.69
C ASP A 420 7.43 12.19 -28.43
N ASP A 421 6.95 11.20 -29.17
CA ASP A 421 5.61 11.26 -29.80
C ASP A 421 4.48 11.45 -28.78
N TYR A 422 4.59 10.89 -27.58
CA TYR A 422 3.60 11.10 -26.51
C TYR A 422 3.76 12.47 -25.84
N ASP A 423 4.97 13.03 -25.82
CA ASP A 423 5.22 14.39 -25.32
C ASP A 423 4.68 15.44 -26.30
N ALA A 424 4.82 15.20 -27.61
CA ALA A 424 4.23 16.09 -28.62
C ALA A 424 2.70 16.16 -28.54
N MET A 425 2.03 15.13 -28.01
CA MET A 425 0.57 15.12 -27.84
C MET A 425 0.08 16.12 -26.79
N ILE A 426 0.92 16.59 -25.87
CA ILE A 426 0.53 17.52 -24.81
C ILE A 426 0.98 18.96 -25.10
N ASN A 427 1.33 19.27 -26.34
CA ASN A 427 1.53 20.66 -26.77
C ASN A 427 0.20 21.41 -26.85
N SER A 428 0.18 22.65 -26.38
CA SER A 428 -0.96 23.56 -26.47
C SER A 428 -0.70 24.64 -27.52
N ASP A 429 -1.77 25.17 -28.12
CA ASP A 429 -1.71 26.30 -29.05
C ASP A 429 -1.63 27.66 -28.33
N ILE A 430 -1.99 27.71 -27.04
CA ILE A 430 -2.11 28.97 -26.27
C ILE A 430 -1.29 29.00 -24.98
N ALA A 431 -0.72 27.88 -24.57
CA ALA A 431 0.11 27.71 -23.38
C ALA A 431 1.31 26.82 -23.68
N ASP A 432 2.24 26.66 -22.73
CA ASP A 432 3.43 25.81 -22.91
C ASP A 432 3.06 24.32 -22.98
N ILE A 433 1.99 23.92 -22.29
CA ILE A 433 1.53 22.53 -22.18
C ILE A 433 0.00 22.45 -22.05
N ALA A 434 -0.61 21.41 -22.60
CA ALA A 434 -2.00 21.04 -22.35
C ALA A 434 -2.07 19.93 -21.30
N ASN A 435 -3.05 19.97 -20.39
CA ASN A 435 -3.16 18.97 -19.34
C ASN A 435 -3.66 17.59 -19.81
N ILE A 436 -4.02 17.43 -21.08
CA ILE A 436 -4.37 16.14 -21.68
C ILE A 436 -3.73 16.02 -23.07
N GLY A 437 -3.61 14.79 -23.58
CA GLY A 437 -3.19 14.57 -24.96
C GLY A 437 -4.23 15.06 -25.98
N ASN A 438 -3.75 15.65 -27.07
CA ASN A 438 -4.55 16.20 -28.18
C ASN A 438 -5.14 15.13 -29.12
N VAL A 439 -4.78 13.86 -28.94
CA VAL A 439 -5.38 12.71 -29.64
C VAL A 439 -6.35 12.00 -28.70
N PRO A 440 -7.68 12.17 -28.86
CA PRO A 440 -8.66 11.62 -27.93
C PRO A 440 -8.55 10.10 -27.75
N GLY A 441 -8.47 9.67 -26.48
CA GLY A 441 -8.43 8.24 -26.10
C GLY A 441 -7.09 7.54 -26.35
N ALA A 442 -6.08 8.22 -26.89
CA ALA A 442 -4.78 7.63 -27.14
C ALA A 442 -3.81 7.85 -25.97
N ALA A 443 -3.07 6.81 -25.59
CA ALA A 443 -1.90 6.87 -24.70
C ALA A 443 -2.09 7.68 -23.39
N GLY A 444 -3.29 7.64 -22.79
CA GLY A 444 -3.66 8.50 -21.66
C GLY A 444 -2.69 8.46 -20.48
N SER A 445 -2.17 7.28 -20.12
CA SER A 445 -1.16 7.15 -19.05
C SER A 445 0.21 7.70 -19.45
N CYS A 446 0.64 7.48 -20.70
CA CYS A 446 1.94 7.99 -21.18
C CYS A 446 1.95 9.52 -21.28
N THR A 447 0.86 10.12 -21.80
CA THR A 447 0.72 11.58 -21.87
C THR A 447 0.63 12.21 -20.47
N ALA A 448 -0.04 11.55 -19.51
CA ALA A 448 -0.08 12.00 -18.11
C ALA A 448 1.30 11.97 -17.45
N ALA A 449 2.08 10.90 -17.68
CA ALA A 449 3.45 10.80 -17.19
C ALA A 449 4.34 11.89 -17.81
N HIS A 450 4.24 12.15 -19.12
CA HIS A 450 4.98 13.25 -19.75
C HIS A 450 4.59 14.62 -19.24
N PHE A 451 3.30 14.85 -18.93
CA PHE A 451 2.88 16.09 -18.30
C PHE A 451 3.66 16.33 -17.01
N ILE A 452 3.77 15.33 -16.13
CA ILE A 452 4.55 15.44 -14.89
C ILE A 452 6.05 15.60 -15.20
N LYS A 453 6.58 14.85 -16.18
CA LYS A 453 7.99 14.91 -16.59
C LYS A 453 8.44 16.33 -16.96
N ARG A 454 7.58 17.17 -17.55
CA ARG A 454 7.92 18.58 -17.88
C ARG A 454 8.18 19.47 -16.66
N PHE A 455 7.85 18.99 -15.46
CA PHE A 455 8.12 19.66 -14.18
C PHE A 455 9.27 19.01 -13.40
N ILE A 456 9.97 18.05 -14.00
CA ILE A 456 11.22 17.49 -13.47
C ILE A 456 12.38 18.29 -14.05
N LYS A 457 13.27 18.76 -13.18
CA LYS A 457 14.47 19.50 -13.58
C LYS A 457 15.44 18.59 -14.30
N ASP A 458 16.20 19.17 -15.23
CA ASP A 458 17.26 18.46 -15.92
C ASP A 458 18.25 17.85 -14.94
N GLY A 459 18.61 16.58 -15.17
CA GLY A 459 19.55 15.83 -14.33
C GLY A 459 18.97 15.23 -13.05
N VAL A 460 17.69 15.43 -12.74
CA VAL A 460 17.02 14.78 -11.60
C VAL A 460 16.42 13.45 -12.05
N ASP A 461 16.84 12.36 -11.39
CA ASP A 461 16.23 11.05 -11.57
C ASP A 461 14.78 11.06 -11.06
N TRP A 462 13.85 10.55 -11.86
CA TRP A 462 12.43 10.62 -11.53
C TRP A 462 11.68 9.36 -11.94
N ALA A 463 10.72 8.93 -11.11
CA ALA A 463 9.75 7.92 -11.44
C ALA A 463 8.33 8.35 -11.06
N HIS A 464 7.37 8.05 -11.94
CA HIS A 464 5.93 8.17 -11.69
C HIS A 464 5.29 6.78 -11.58
N LEU A 465 4.57 6.57 -10.48
CA LEU A 465 3.82 5.36 -10.21
C LEU A 465 2.31 5.64 -10.34
N ASP A 466 1.70 5.16 -11.43
CA ASP A 466 0.25 5.21 -11.61
C ASP A 466 -0.40 3.98 -10.97
N ILE A 467 -0.99 4.22 -9.80
CA ILE A 467 -1.58 3.20 -8.94
C ILE A 467 -3.11 3.11 -9.06
N ALA A 468 -3.73 3.78 -10.05
CA ALA A 468 -5.19 3.84 -10.17
C ALA A 468 -5.86 2.45 -10.23
N GLY A 469 -5.20 1.46 -10.83
CA GLY A 469 -5.71 0.09 -10.90
C GLY A 469 -5.58 -0.74 -9.62
N VAL A 470 -4.70 -0.36 -8.69
CA VAL A 470 -4.28 -1.19 -7.54
C VAL A 470 -4.47 -0.53 -6.17
N ALA A 471 -4.82 0.76 -6.12
CA ALA A 471 -5.02 1.50 -4.87
C ALA A 471 -6.19 0.95 -4.02
N ASN A 472 -7.25 0.47 -4.67
CA ASN A 472 -8.41 -0.15 -4.04
C ASN A 472 -8.83 -1.44 -4.77
N SER A 473 -9.55 -2.31 -4.05
CA SER A 473 -10.07 -3.58 -4.58
C SER A 473 -11.52 -3.81 -4.18
N ASN A 474 -12.31 -4.33 -5.12
CA ASN A 474 -13.67 -4.80 -4.87
C ASN A 474 -13.71 -6.20 -4.22
N ASN A 475 -12.59 -6.91 -4.24
CA ASN A 475 -12.44 -8.25 -3.67
C ASN A 475 -11.53 -8.23 -2.45
N ALA A 476 -11.80 -9.10 -1.48
CA ALA A 476 -10.83 -9.38 -0.44
C ALA A 476 -9.61 -10.10 -1.05
N SER A 477 -8.42 -9.78 -0.57
CA SER A 477 -7.19 -10.52 -0.85
C SER A 477 -6.79 -11.31 0.40
N ALA A 478 -5.77 -12.15 0.32
CA ALA A 478 -5.24 -12.82 1.51
C ALA A 478 -4.79 -11.85 2.61
N LEU A 479 -4.33 -10.65 2.25
CA LEU A 479 -3.72 -9.67 3.15
C LEU A 479 -4.65 -8.52 3.57
N GLY A 480 -5.92 -8.56 3.18
CA GLY A 480 -6.87 -7.51 3.55
C GLY A 480 -8.27 -7.66 2.96
N PRO A 481 -9.25 -6.95 3.53
CA PRO A 481 -10.61 -6.93 3.02
C PRO A 481 -10.72 -6.13 1.71
N LYS A 482 -11.92 -6.10 1.13
CA LYS A 482 -12.28 -5.14 0.08
C LYS A 482 -12.11 -3.68 0.57
N GLY A 483 -11.89 -2.75 -0.36
CA GLY A 483 -11.67 -1.33 -0.08
C GLY A 483 -10.24 -0.91 -0.42
N ALA A 484 -9.69 0.06 0.31
CA ALA A 484 -8.31 0.48 0.14
C ALA A 484 -7.33 -0.68 0.38
N VAL A 485 -6.38 -0.85 -0.54
CA VAL A 485 -5.36 -1.91 -0.46
C VAL A 485 -4.20 -1.50 0.45
N GLY A 486 -3.87 -0.19 0.45
CA GLY A 486 -2.63 0.33 1.05
C GLY A 486 -1.40 0.11 0.16
N TYR A 487 -1.62 -0.01 -1.15
CA TYR A 487 -0.57 -0.21 -2.15
C TYR A 487 0.46 0.92 -2.10
N GLY A 488 1.74 0.58 -2.19
CA GLY A 488 2.85 1.53 -2.31
C GLY A 488 3.63 1.69 -1.01
N VAL A 489 3.01 1.47 0.15
CA VAL A 489 3.69 1.63 1.45
C VAL A 489 4.87 0.66 1.57
N ARG A 490 4.64 -0.62 1.24
CA ARG A 490 5.64 -1.68 1.39
C ARG A 490 6.69 -1.57 0.29
N LEU A 491 6.27 -1.26 -0.93
CA LEU A 491 7.13 -0.99 -2.07
C LEU A 491 8.12 0.15 -1.78
N LEU A 492 7.62 1.31 -1.33
CA LEU A 492 8.44 2.50 -1.13
C LEU A 492 9.37 2.34 0.08
N GLU A 493 8.88 1.75 1.19
CA GLU A 493 9.72 1.45 2.36
C GLU A 493 10.90 0.55 1.99
N LYS A 494 10.62 -0.53 1.25
CA LYS A 494 11.61 -1.49 0.78
C LYS A 494 12.61 -0.83 -0.15
N PHE A 495 12.12 -0.13 -1.18
CA PHE A 495 12.95 0.56 -2.15
C PHE A 495 13.89 1.56 -1.47
N ILE A 496 13.37 2.43 -0.59
CA ILE A 496 14.15 3.49 0.06
C ILE A 496 15.30 2.92 0.90
N LYS A 497 15.06 1.84 1.65
CA LYS A 497 16.10 1.21 2.47
C LYS A 497 17.21 0.55 1.64
N GLU A 498 16.94 0.24 0.38
CA GLU A 498 17.90 -0.42 -0.52
C GLU A 498 18.54 0.52 -1.55
N TYR A 499 17.96 1.70 -1.77
CA TYR A 499 18.43 2.68 -2.75
C TYR A 499 19.51 3.63 -2.19
N ASN A 500 19.63 3.68 -0.86
CA ASN A 500 20.45 4.67 -0.16
C ASN A 500 21.94 4.54 -0.45
#